data_AF-A0A1I6ZV09-F1
#
_entry.id   AF-A0A1I6ZV09-F1
#
_cell.length_a   1.000
_cell.length_b   1.000
_cell.length_c   1.000
_cell.angle_alpha   90.00
_cell.angle_beta   90.00
_cell.angle_gamma   90.00
#
_symmetry.space_group_name_H-M   'P 1'
#
loop_
_entity.id
_entity.type
_entity.pdbx_description
1 polymer ?
#
loop_
_entity_poly.entity_id
_entity_poly.type
_entity_poly.pdbx_seq_one_letter_code
_entity_poly.pdbx_strand_id
1 'polypeptide(L)'
;MPKEAVFTMKLEPELRDAFMAAAKAEDRPASQIVREFMRDFVQQNRDYVAFLQRKVDAARADIAAGRVFSNEEVEAEMDLLLTKLENKGREAAE
;
A
#
# COMPACT_ATOMS: atom_id res chain seq x y z
N MET A 1 -25.44 -3.79 24.98
CA MET A 1 -24.51 -4.59 24.17
C MET A 1 -24.78 -4.27 22.70
N PRO A 2 -23.78 -3.86 21.90
CA PRO A 2 -24.00 -3.63 20.47
C PRO A 2 -24.47 -4.94 19.83
N LYS A 3 -25.52 -4.88 19.00
CA LYS A 3 -26.04 -6.07 18.31
C LYS A 3 -24.97 -6.59 17.35
N GLU A 4 -24.65 -7.87 17.43
CA GLU A 4 -23.81 -8.52 16.42
C GLU A 4 -24.51 -8.45 15.07
N ALA A 5 -23.86 -7.82 14.08
CA ALA A 5 -24.36 -7.79 12.72
C ALA A 5 -24.00 -9.11 12.03
N VAL A 6 -25.02 -9.88 11.61
CA VAL A 6 -24.83 -11.11 10.85
C VAL A 6 -24.74 -10.78 9.37
N PHE A 7 -23.65 -11.19 8.72
CA PHE A 7 -23.45 -11.03 7.28
C PHE A 7 -23.75 -12.36 6.57
N THR A 8 -24.84 -12.39 5.80
CA THR A 8 -25.22 -13.55 4.98
C THR A 8 -24.98 -13.23 3.51
N MET A 9 -24.23 -14.06 2.81
CA MET A 9 -23.97 -13.93 1.38
C MET A 9 -24.19 -15.25 0.64
N LYS A 10 -24.46 -15.17 -0.65
CA LYS A 10 -24.52 -16.33 -1.54
C LYS A 10 -23.12 -16.63 -2.06
N LEU A 11 -22.73 -17.89 -2.05
CA LEU A 11 -21.47 -18.40 -2.57
C LEU A 11 -21.76 -19.56 -3.50
N GLU A 12 -20.95 -19.70 -4.54
CA GLU A 12 -20.91 -20.91 -5.34
C GLU A 12 -20.55 -22.10 -4.43
N PRO A 13 -21.26 -23.25 -4.52
CA PRO A 13 -21.01 -24.40 -3.65
C PRO A 13 -19.55 -24.84 -3.65
N GLU A 14 -18.92 -24.87 -4.82
CA GLU A 14 -17.54 -25.29 -5.01
C GLU A 14 -16.57 -24.34 -4.30
N LEU A 15 -16.82 -23.03 -4.37
CA LEU A 15 -16.03 -22.01 -3.68
C LEU A 15 -16.17 -22.11 -2.17
N ARG A 16 -17.39 -22.36 -1.67
CA ARG A 16 -17.64 -22.56 -0.24
C ARG A 16 -16.84 -23.75 0.28
N ASP A 17 -16.90 -24.88 -0.41
CA ASP A 17 -16.25 -26.11 0.04
C ASP A 17 -14.73 -25.98 0.00
N ALA A 18 -14.18 -25.39 -1.05
CA ALA A 18 -12.75 -25.08 -1.16
C ALA A 18 -12.29 -24.14 -0.03
N PHE A 19 -13.05 -23.07 0.25
CA PHE A 19 -12.71 -22.13 1.32
C PHE A 19 -12.75 -22.79 2.70
N MET A 20 -13.75 -23.64 2.97
CA MET A 20 -13.85 -24.37 4.23
C MET A 20 -12.71 -25.37 4.41
N ALA A 21 -12.30 -26.06 3.33
CA ALA A 21 -11.16 -26.96 3.35
C ALA A 21 -9.85 -26.23 3.62
N ALA A 22 -9.63 -25.07 2.98
CA ALA A 22 -8.46 -24.23 3.22
C ALA A 22 -8.42 -23.69 4.66
N ALA A 23 -9.52 -23.16 5.16
CA ALA A 23 -9.63 -22.67 6.55
C ALA A 23 -9.32 -23.78 7.57
N LYS A 24 -9.81 -25.01 7.31
CA LYS A 24 -9.50 -26.18 8.14
C LYS A 24 -8.03 -26.58 8.08
N ALA A 25 -7.41 -26.53 6.90
CA ALA A 25 -5.99 -26.83 6.72
C ALA A 25 -5.09 -25.83 7.48
N GLU A 26 -5.52 -24.57 7.58
CA GLU A 26 -4.85 -23.53 8.37
C GLU A 26 -5.20 -23.58 9.88
N ASP A 27 -6.11 -24.46 10.32
CA ASP A 27 -6.68 -24.49 11.68
C ASP A 27 -7.28 -23.14 12.12
N ARG A 28 -7.89 -22.42 11.18
CA ARG A 28 -8.46 -21.09 11.40
C ARG A 28 -9.96 -21.08 11.15
N PRO A 29 -10.77 -20.44 12.00
CA PRO A 29 -12.20 -20.30 11.73
C PRO A 29 -12.44 -19.49 10.44
N ALA A 30 -13.26 -20.02 9.54
CA ALA A 30 -13.65 -19.35 8.29
C ALA A 30 -14.18 -17.92 8.52
N SER A 31 -14.96 -17.71 9.60
CA SER A 31 -15.48 -16.39 9.98
C SER A 31 -14.40 -15.40 10.42
N GLN A 32 -13.28 -15.89 10.96
CA GLN A 32 -12.15 -15.04 11.30
C GLN A 32 -11.45 -14.55 10.04
N ILE A 33 -11.16 -15.45 9.09
CA ILE A 33 -10.53 -15.11 7.81
C ILE A 33 -11.35 -14.06 7.05
N VAL A 34 -12.68 -14.25 6.97
CA VAL A 34 -13.56 -13.27 6.31
C VAL A 34 -13.55 -11.92 7.02
N ARG A 35 -13.53 -11.88 8.35
CA ARG A 35 -13.46 -10.61 9.10
C ARG A 35 -12.14 -9.88 8.89
N GLU A 36 -11.02 -10.59 8.84
CA GLU A 36 -9.71 -10.01 8.54
C GLU A 36 -9.70 -9.44 7.12
N PHE A 37 -10.11 -10.24 6.14
CA PHE A 37 -10.25 -9.79 4.75
C PHE A 37 -11.11 -8.54 4.62
N MET A 38 -12.25 -8.47 5.32
CA MET A 38 -13.11 -7.28 5.32
C MET A 38 -12.41 -6.06 5.93
N ARG A 39 -11.62 -6.22 7.02
CA ARG A 39 -10.85 -5.11 7.60
C ARG A 39 -9.78 -4.63 6.63
N ASP A 40 -9.04 -5.55 6.05
CA ASP A 40 -7.96 -5.25 5.10
C ASP A 40 -8.52 -4.53 3.88
N PHE A 41 -9.65 -5.01 3.34
CA PHE A 41 -10.34 -4.37 2.22
C PHE A 41 -10.76 -2.92 2.52
N VAL A 42 -11.28 -2.66 3.72
CA VAL A 42 -11.68 -1.30 4.15
C VAL A 42 -10.44 -0.42 4.41
N GLN A 43 -9.36 -0.98 4.94
CA GLN A 43 -8.13 -0.25 5.24
C GLN A 43 -7.34 0.09 3.97
N GLN A 44 -7.18 -0.86 3.04
CA GLN A 44 -6.38 -0.69 1.84
C GLN A 44 -6.78 0.54 1.02
N ASN A 45 -8.08 0.80 0.90
CA ASN A 45 -8.57 1.97 0.18
C ASN A 45 -8.30 3.27 0.96
N ARG A 46 -8.50 3.26 2.29
CA ARG A 46 -8.29 4.44 3.13
C ARG A 46 -6.84 4.83 3.27
N ASP A 47 -5.95 3.86 3.44
CA ASP A 47 -4.51 4.12 3.62
C ASP A 47 -3.89 4.65 2.33
N TYR A 48 -4.27 4.08 1.18
CA TYR A 48 -3.84 4.60 -0.11
C TYR A 48 -4.36 6.02 -0.35
N VAL A 49 -5.63 6.28 -0.09
CA VAL A 49 -6.20 7.63 -0.23
C VAL A 49 -5.54 8.62 0.72
N ALA A 50 -5.30 8.23 1.99
CA ALA A 50 -4.63 9.08 2.97
C ALA A 50 -3.16 9.34 2.61
N PHE A 51 -2.46 8.33 2.08
CA PHE A 51 -1.12 8.48 1.52
C PHE A 51 -1.12 9.47 0.34
N LEU A 52 -2.02 9.28 -0.61
CA LEU A 52 -2.12 10.13 -1.80
C LEU A 52 -2.47 11.57 -1.41
N GLN A 53 -3.41 11.76 -0.50
CA GLN A 53 -3.81 13.07 0.01
C GLN A 53 -2.61 13.79 0.64
N ARG A 54 -1.86 13.13 1.53
CA ARG A 54 -0.63 13.70 2.12
C ARG A 54 0.40 14.09 1.07
N LYS A 55 0.61 13.26 0.04
CA LYS A 55 1.54 13.54 -1.05
C LYS A 55 1.11 14.77 -1.87
N VAL A 56 -0.19 14.87 -2.18
CA VAL A 56 -0.76 16.02 -2.91
C VAL A 56 -0.68 17.30 -2.08
N ASP A 57 -0.99 17.24 -0.79
CA ASP A 57 -0.93 18.42 0.09
C ASP A 57 0.50 18.94 0.25
N ALA A 58 1.48 18.03 0.39
CA ALA A 58 2.89 18.40 0.38
C ALA A 58 3.30 19.07 -0.93
N ALA A 59 2.97 18.47 -2.07
CA ALA A 59 3.28 19.05 -3.38
C ALA A 59 2.62 20.43 -3.58
N ARG A 60 1.38 20.61 -3.14
CA ARG A 60 0.68 21.91 -3.19
C ARG A 60 1.37 22.96 -2.32
N ALA A 61 1.83 22.57 -1.13
CA ALA A 61 2.57 23.46 -0.24
C ALA A 61 3.93 23.85 -0.81
N ASP A 62 4.62 22.93 -1.51
CA ASP A 62 5.86 23.21 -2.23
C ASP A 62 5.62 24.19 -3.38
N ILE A 63 4.59 23.96 -4.20
CA ILE A 63 4.20 24.88 -5.29
C ILE A 63 3.88 26.27 -4.74
N ALA A 64 3.07 26.35 -3.67
CA ALA A 64 2.70 27.63 -3.07
C ALA A 64 3.92 28.40 -2.50
N ALA A 65 4.94 27.67 -2.06
CA ALA A 65 6.20 28.23 -1.58
C ALA A 65 7.25 28.46 -2.68
N GLY A 66 6.92 28.18 -3.95
CA GLY A 66 7.84 28.31 -5.08
C GLY A 66 8.95 27.26 -5.11
N ARG A 67 8.85 26.18 -4.33
CA ARG A 67 9.77 25.03 -4.36
C ARG A 67 9.42 24.09 -5.50
N VAL A 68 9.52 24.60 -6.72
CA VAL A 68 9.27 23.86 -7.96
C VAL A 68 10.54 23.83 -8.78
N PHE A 69 10.71 22.76 -9.54
CA PHE A 69 11.87 22.55 -10.39
C PHE A 69 11.40 22.24 -11.80
N SER A 70 12.14 22.68 -12.81
CA SER A 70 11.91 22.24 -14.19
C SER A 70 12.35 20.78 -14.36
N ASN A 71 11.90 20.15 -15.44
CA ASN A 71 12.33 18.80 -15.75
C ASN A 71 13.86 18.74 -15.95
N GLU A 72 14.42 19.73 -16.64
CA GLU A 72 15.86 19.81 -16.89
C GLU A 72 16.68 19.95 -15.60
N GLU A 73 16.21 20.73 -14.62
CA GLU A 73 16.86 20.87 -13.32
C GLU A 73 16.87 19.56 -12.54
N VAL A 74 15.77 18.80 -12.59
CA VAL A 74 15.65 17.50 -11.92
C VAL A 74 16.56 16.44 -12.54
N GLU A 75 16.59 16.35 -13.88
CA GLU A 75 17.44 15.39 -14.59
C GLU A 75 18.93 15.67 -14.31
N ALA A 76 19.35 16.93 -14.39
CA ALA A 76 20.74 17.31 -14.12
C ALA A 76 21.19 16.95 -12.69
N GLU A 77 20.35 17.21 -11.69
CA GLU A 77 20.66 16.85 -10.29
C GLU A 77 20.71 15.32 -10.10
N MET A 78 19.82 14.57 -10.76
CA MET A 78 19.82 13.11 -10.69
C MET A 78 21.08 12.50 -11.32
N ASP A 79 21.52 13.00 -12.47
CA ASP A 79 22.76 12.57 -13.13
C ASP A 79 23.99 12.83 -12.24
N LEU A 80 24.03 13.99 -11.57
CA LEU A 80 25.08 14.32 -10.60
C LEU A 80 25.05 13.36 -9.40
N LEU A 81 23.86 13.04 -8.89
CA LEU A 81 23.70 12.13 -7.77
C LEU A 81 24.17 10.71 -8.12
N LEU A 82 23.81 10.21 -9.30
CA LEU A 82 24.23 8.89 -9.79
C LEU A 82 25.74 8.82 -9.92
N THR A 83 26.36 9.81 -10.58
CA THR A 83 27.82 9.89 -10.73
C THR A 83 28.53 9.88 -9.37
N LYS A 84 27.99 10.60 -8.38
CA LYS A 84 28.54 10.64 -7.03
C LYS A 84 28.44 9.28 -6.32
N LEU A 85 27.32 8.58 -6.49
CA LEU A 85 27.12 7.25 -5.91
C LEU A 85 28.06 6.21 -6.53
N GLU A 86 28.26 6.26 -7.84
CA GLU A 86 29.21 5.39 -8.56
C GLU A 86 30.64 5.60 -8.08
N ASN A 87 31.07 6.87 -7.98
CA ASN A 87 32.40 7.20 -7.46
C ASN A 87 32.61 6.70 -6.03
N LYS A 88 31.61 6.87 -5.16
CA LYS A 88 31.66 6.38 -3.78
C LYS A 88 31.70 4.86 -3.70
N GLY A 89 30.98 4.17 -4.60
CA GLY A 89 31.02 2.71 -4.70
C GLY A 89 32.39 2.19 -5.12
N ARG A 90 33.08 2.90 -6.02
CA ARG A 90 34.44 2.57 -6.46
C ARG A 90 35.47 2.79 -5.35
N GLU A 91 35.38 3.91 -4.63
CA GLU A 91 36.25 4.21 -3.49
C GLU A 91 36.09 3.23 -2.32
N ALA A 92 34.90 2.64 -2.16
CA ALA A 92 34.64 1.63 -1.13
C ALA A 92 35.12 0.21 -1.51
N ALA A 93 35.51 0.00 -2.77
CA ALA A 93 35.95 -1.28 -3.30
C ALA A 93 37.49 -1.38 -3.47
N GLU A 94 38.21 -0.27 -3.33
CA GLU A 94 39.68 -0.17 -3.25
C GLU A 94 40.17 -0.25 -1.80
#